data_AF-A0A3D3KR67-F1
#
_entry.id   AF-A0A3D3KR67-F1
#
_cell.length_a   1.000
_cell.length_b   1.000
_cell.length_c   1.000
_cell.angle_alpha   90.00
_cell.angle_beta   90.00
_cell.angle_gamma   90.00
#
_symmetry.space_group_name_H-M   'P 1'
#
loop_
_entity.id
_entity.type
_entity.pdbx_description
1 polymer ?
#
loop_
_entity_poly.entity_id
_entity_poly.type
_entity_poly.pdbx_seq_one_letter_code
_entity_poly.pdbx_strand_id
1 'polypeptide(L)'
;MTTNRNIMIKLCCAAAALCLVSLLLLPYNPTNAQHIDVFNIPREKAEEKKPQDVPELAEVEVTDTYTYKVVVEKSRLDEGNVFARELDIRELEDDEKSPYHWGQVNYYDRREIAQRLTRTTGSIKCSRVRTGVLYFLPDGQKTVEWGRWSMWDCR
;
A
#
# COMPACT_ATOMS: atom_id res chain seq x y z
N MET A 1 -10.38 39.81 65.61
CA MET A 1 -9.40 39.27 64.65
C MET A 1 -9.76 39.71 63.23
N THR A 2 -9.44 40.95 62.85
CA THR A 2 -9.75 41.50 61.50
C THR A 2 -8.66 42.42 60.95
N THR A 3 -7.59 42.68 61.71
CA THR A 3 -6.55 43.66 61.35
C THR A 3 -5.41 43.07 60.50
N ASN A 4 -5.07 41.78 60.65
CA ASN A 4 -3.95 41.14 59.93
C ASN A 4 -4.26 40.79 58.46
N ARG A 5 -5.54 40.66 58.07
CA ARG A 5 -5.91 40.31 56.68
C ARG A 5 -5.79 41.50 55.72
N ASN A 6 -6.08 42.71 56.18
CA ASN A 6 -6.02 43.92 55.36
C ASN A 6 -4.57 44.42 55.11
N ILE A 7 -3.64 44.12 56.01
CA ILE A 7 -2.22 44.47 55.86
C ILE A 7 -1.57 43.57 54.79
N MET A 8 -1.84 42.26 54.82
CA MET A 8 -1.36 41.30 53.80
C MET A 8 -1.86 41.63 52.39
N ILE A 9 -3.13 42.03 52.25
CA ILE A 9 -3.69 42.41 50.94
C ILE A 9 -3.05 43.69 50.41
N LYS A 10 -2.82 44.70 51.27
CA LYS A 10 -2.16 45.95 50.87
C LYS A 10 -0.69 45.74 50.49
N LEU A 11 0.04 44.85 51.17
CA LEU A 11 1.41 44.49 50.81
C LEU A 11 1.48 43.76 49.45
N CYS A 12 0.54 42.84 49.17
CA CYS A 12 0.51 42.12 47.90
C CYS A 12 0.19 43.04 46.71
N CYS A 13 -0.73 43.99 46.87
CA CYS A 13 -1.06 44.94 45.80
C CYS A 13 0.09 45.93 45.51
N ALA A 14 0.83 46.37 46.54
CA ALA A 14 1.99 47.25 46.36
C ALA A 14 3.16 46.53 45.64
N ALA A 15 3.40 45.26 45.96
CA ALA A 15 4.41 44.45 45.29
C ALA A 15 4.06 44.16 43.81
N ALA A 16 2.78 43.93 43.50
CA ALA A 16 2.32 43.71 42.13
C ALA A 16 2.43 44.98 41.26
N ALA A 17 2.14 46.16 41.82
CA ALA A 17 2.24 47.43 41.10
C ALA A 17 3.69 47.79 40.76
N LEU A 18 4.65 47.54 41.65
CA LEU A 18 6.08 47.78 41.40
C LEU A 18 6.67 46.83 40.34
N CYS A 19 6.14 45.61 40.22
CA CYS A 19 6.56 44.64 39.21
C CYS A 19 6.09 45.03 37.79
N LEU A 20 4.91 45.64 37.68
CA LEU A 20 4.37 46.08 36.38
C LEU A 20 5.07 47.35 35.85
N VAL A 21 5.50 48.25 36.73
CA VAL A 21 6.24 49.47 36.34
C VAL A 21 7.67 49.14 35.88
N SER A 22 8.29 48.10 36.44
CA SER A 22 9.64 47.65 36.04
C SER A 22 9.66 46.94 34.67
N LEU A 23 8.53 46.37 34.22
CA LEU A 23 8.38 45.81 32.87
C LEU A 23 8.21 46.87 31.76
N LEU A 24 7.75 48.08 32.11
CA LEU A 24 7.52 49.18 31.14
C LEU A 24 8.75 50.07 30.91
N LEU A 25 9.79 49.96 31.75
CA LEU A 25 11.05 50.73 31.64
C LEU A 25 12.20 49.93 31.01
N LEU A 26 11.93 48.72 30.51
CA LEU A 26 12.93 47.97 29.75
C LEU A 26 13.12 48.63 28.38
N PRO A 27 14.35 49.09 28.03
CA PRO A 27 14.62 49.62 26.70
C PRO A 27 14.35 48.52 25.67
N TYR A 28 13.32 48.73 24.86
CA TYR A 28 13.03 47.92 23.69
C TYR A 28 14.18 48.13 22.70
N ASN A 29 15.22 47.31 22.81
CA ASN A 29 16.21 47.15 21.75
C ASN A 29 15.60 46.19 20.73
N PRO A 30 15.14 46.63 19.55
CA PRO A 30 14.95 45.70 18.47
C PRO A 30 16.36 45.25 18.09
N THR A 31 16.80 44.13 18.65
CA THR A 31 17.81 43.34 17.98
C THR A 31 17.17 42.97 16.65
N ASN A 32 17.47 43.75 15.62
CA ASN A 32 17.30 43.33 14.25
C ASN A 32 18.10 42.04 14.15
N ALA A 33 17.41 40.91 14.33
CA ALA A 33 17.86 39.64 13.81
C ALA A 33 17.90 39.84 12.30
N GLN A 34 19.03 40.35 11.81
CA GLN A 34 19.36 40.19 10.41
C GLN A 34 19.43 38.69 10.23
N HIS A 35 18.42 38.13 9.57
CA HIS A 35 18.54 36.83 8.96
C HIS A 35 19.72 37.00 8.00
N ILE A 36 20.89 36.50 8.41
CA ILE A 36 21.96 36.29 7.46
C ILE A 36 21.34 35.26 6.53
N ASP A 37 20.91 35.69 5.34
CA ASP A 37 20.69 34.78 4.24
C ASP A 37 22.05 34.12 4.02
N VAL A 38 22.26 33.00 4.72
CA VAL A 38 23.30 32.05 4.41
C VAL A 38 23.01 31.74 2.96
N PHE A 39 23.85 32.29 2.08
CA PHE A 39 23.75 32.15 0.64
C PHE A 39 23.20 30.77 0.34
N ASN A 40 21.97 30.70 -0.17
CA ASN A 40 21.49 29.49 -0.79
C ASN A 40 22.27 29.43 -2.12
N ILE A 41 23.55 29.07 -2.01
CA ILE A 41 24.33 28.60 -3.14
C ILE A 41 23.45 27.47 -3.67
N PRO A 42 22.86 27.59 -4.88
CA PRO A 42 22.20 26.45 -5.46
C PRO A 42 23.26 25.36 -5.43
N ARG A 43 23.05 24.31 -4.63
CA ARG A 43 23.79 23.08 -4.83
C ARG A 43 23.49 22.76 -6.28
N GLU A 44 24.41 23.08 -7.19
CA GLU A 44 24.48 22.42 -8.48
C GLU A 44 24.19 20.98 -8.14
N LYS A 45 23.08 20.44 -8.67
CA LYS A 45 22.68 19.06 -8.41
C LYS A 45 23.95 18.27 -8.59
N ALA A 46 24.51 17.76 -7.49
CA ALA A 46 25.79 17.08 -7.53
C ALA A 46 25.62 16.05 -8.63
N GLU A 47 26.44 16.15 -9.69
CA GLU A 47 26.33 15.24 -10.82
C GLU A 47 26.29 13.84 -10.23
N GLU A 48 25.28 13.06 -10.59
CA GLU A 48 25.11 11.72 -10.04
C GLU A 48 26.43 10.98 -10.27
N LYS A 49 27.18 10.76 -9.18
CA LYS A 49 28.41 9.97 -9.21
C LYS A 49 28.00 8.55 -9.57
N LYS A 50 27.99 8.25 -10.87
CA LYS A 50 27.94 6.87 -11.35
C LYS A 50 29.15 6.16 -10.76
N PRO A 51 28.95 5.02 -10.08
CA PRO A 51 30.07 4.24 -9.58
C PRO A 51 31.09 4.02 -10.71
N GLN A 52 32.38 4.20 -10.43
CA GLN A 52 33.38 3.60 -11.30
C GLN A 52 33.26 2.08 -11.09
N ASP A 53 33.22 1.32 -12.18
CA ASP A 53 32.90 -0.12 -12.24
C ASP A 53 31.40 -0.49 -12.32
N VAL A 54 30.61 0.29 -13.07
CA VAL A 54 29.25 -0.14 -13.45
C VAL A 54 29.33 -1.27 -14.49
N PRO A 55 28.71 -2.44 -14.25
CA PRO A 55 28.68 -3.52 -15.23
C PRO A 55 27.92 -3.10 -16.48
N GLU A 56 28.30 -3.67 -17.63
CA GLU A 56 27.54 -3.49 -18.87
C GLU A 56 26.15 -4.11 -18.71
N LEU A 57 25.11 -3.32 -18.97
CA LEU A 57 23.72 -3.72 -18.82
C LEU A 57 23.14 -4.04 -20.20
N ALA A 58 22.41 -5.14 -20.29
CA ALA A 58 21.65 -5.52 -21.47
C ALA A 58 20.17 -5.69 -21.13
N GLU A 59 19.30 -5.32 -22.06
CA GLU A 59 17.87 -5.59 -21.95
C GLU A 59 17.55 -7.00 -22.43
N VAL A 60 16.62 -7.64 -21.74
CA VAL A 60 16.18 -8.99 -22.07
C VAL A 60 14.66 -9.04 -22.02
N GLU A 61 14.04 -9.57 -23.08
CA GLU A 61 12.59 -9.75 -23.14
C GLU A 61 12.15 -10.91 -22.24
N VAL A 62 11.07 -10.67 -21.49
CA VAL A 62 10.47 -11.65 -20.58
C VAL A 62 8.99 -11.80 -20.92
N THR A 63 8.56 -13.02 -21.23
CA THR A 63 7.15 -13.33 -21.52
C THR A 63 6.56 -14.20 -20.43
N ASP A 64 5.47 -13.74 -19.82
CA ASP A 64 4.69 -14.48 -18.83
C ASP A 64 3.38 -15.00 -19.43
N THR A 65 3.11 -16.30 -19.31
CA THR A 65 1.88 -16.96 -19.79
C THR A 65 1.19 -17.69 -18.65
N TYR A 66 -0.09 -17.36 -18.43
CA TYR A 66 -0.96 -18.01 -17.45
C TYR A 66 -1.90 -19.00 -18.14
N THR A 67 -2.08 -20.18 -17.56
CA THR A 67 -3.01 -21.20 -18.05
C THR A 67 -3.75 -21.84 -16.90
N TYR A 68 -5.08 -21.93 -17.02
CA TYR A 68 -5.96 -22.56 -16.03
C TYR A 68 -7.21 -23.12 -16.72
N LYS A 69 -7.94 -23.99 -16.03
CA LYS A 69 -9.21 -24.54 -16.49
C LYS A 69 -10.37 -23.80 -15.83
N VAL A 70 -11.37 -23.44 -16.63
CA VAL A 70 -12.64 -22.84 -16.20
C VAL A 70 -13.77 -23.83 -16.35
N VAL A 71 -14.77 -23.73 -15.49
CA VAL A 71 -16.04 -24.45 -15.64
C VAL A 71 -16.98 -23.57 -16.43
N VAL A 72 -17.63 -24.12 -17.45
CA VAL A 72 -18.67 -23.44 -18.23
C VAL A 72 -19.91 -24.33 -18.30
N GLU A 73 -21.07 -23.73 -18.55
CA GLU A 73 -22.30 -24.49 -18.78
C GLU A 73 -22.15 -25.39 -20.00
N LYS A 74 -22.52 -26.66 -19.86
CA LYS A 74 -22.37 -27.65 -20.93
C LYS A 74 -23.20 -27.29 -22.17
N SER A 75 -24.43 -26.82 -21.98
CA SER A 75 -25.31 -26.39 -23.08
C SER A 75 -24.65 -25.30 -23.93
N ARG A 76 -24.04 -24.30 -23.30
CA ARG A 76 -23.34 -23.21 -24.01
C ARG A 76 -22.10 -23.69 -24.73
N LEU A 77 -21.36 -24.62 -24.13
CA LEU A 77 -20.20 -25.23 -24.77
C LEU A 77 -20.60 -26.02 -26.01
N ASP A 78 -21.65 -26.84 -25.91
CA ASP A 78 -22.16 -27.68 -26.99
C ASP A 78 -22.74 -26.84 -28.15
N GLU A 79 -23.31 -25.68 -27.84
CA GLU A 79 -23.80 -24.70 -28.84
C GLU A 79 -22.69 -23.81 -29.45
N GLY A 80 -21.45 -23.88 -28.95
CA GLY A 80 -20.36 -22.99 -29.36
C GLY A 80 -20.53 -21.54 -28.90
N ASN A 81 -21.42 -21.29 -27.95
CA ASN A 81 -21.81 -19.97 -27.44
C ASN A 81 -21.10 -19.62 -26.12
N VAL A 82 -19.79 -19.87 -26.04
CA VAL A 82 -18.99 -19.50 -24.86
C VAL A 82 -18.43 -18.09 -25.04
N PHE A 83 -18.90 -17.17 -24.21
CA PHE A 83 -18.50 -15.76 -24.28
C PHE A 83 -17.34 -15.45 -23.33
N ALA A 84 -16.58 -14.38 -23.61
CA ALA A 84 -15.45 -13.96 -22.77
C ALA A 84 -15.80 -13.84 -21.27
N ARG A 85 -16.95 -13.23 -20.95
CA ARG A 85 -17.45 -13.10 -19.57
C ARG A 85 -17.62 -14.42 -18.82
N GLU A 86 -17.77 -15.53 -19.55
CA GLU A 86 -17.97 -16.86 -18.97
C GLU A 86 -16.63 -17.55 -18.69
N LEU A 87 -15.57 -17.08 -19.36
CA LEU A 87 -14.18 -17.49 -19.14
C LEU A 87 -13.53 -16.69 -18.02
N ASP A 88 -14.06 -15.50 -17.72
CA ASP A 88 -13.55 -14.65 -16.65
C ASP A 88 -13.71 -15.31 -15.27
N ILE A 89 -12.65 -15.24 -14.47
CA ILE A 89 -12.64 -15.64 -13.07
C ILE A 89 -12.23 -14.43 -12.24
N ARG A 90 -13.01 -14.15 -11.19
CA ARG A 90 -12.66 -13.17 -10.17
C ARG A 90 -11.82 -13.83 -9.07
N GLU A 91 -10.63 -13.31 -8.80
CA GLU A 91 -9.83 -13.74 -7.65
C GLU A 91 -10.44 -13.17 -6.36
N LEU A 92 -10.59 -14.01 -5.33
CA LEU A 92 -11.07 -13.57 -4.02
C LEU A 92 -9.97 -12.86 -3.26
N GLU A 93 -10.22 -11.59 -2.93
CA GLU A 93 -9.40 -10.82 -2.01
C GLU A 93 -9.64 -11.28 -0.56
N ASP A 94 -8.67 -11.03 0.32
CA ASP A 94 -8.63 -11.60 1.67
C ASP A 94 -9.84 -11.19 2.55
N ASP A 95 -10.38 -10.00 2.37
CA ASP A 95 -11.58 -9.50 3.05
C ASP A 95 -12.87 -10.19 2.55
N GLU A 96 -12.93 -10.49 1.26
CA GLU A 96 -14.05 -11.19 0.64
C GLU A 96 -14.07 -12.70 0.92
N LYS A 97 -12.95 -13.30 1.33
CA LYS A 97 -12.86 -14.74 1.61
C LYS A 97 -13.73 -15.19 2.79
N SER A 98 -14.03 -14.28 3.71
CA SER A 98 -14.75 -14.60 4.96
C SER A 98 -16.14 -15.24 4.74
N PRO A 99 -17.05 -14.65 3.94
CA PRO A 99 -18.32 -15.30 3.58
C PRO A 99 -18.18 -16.68 2.93
N TYR A 100 -17.15 -16.89 2.10
CA TYR A 100 -16.91 -18.16 1.41
C TYR A 100 -16.41 -19.23 2.39
N HIS A 101 -15.48 -18.88 3.28
CA HIS A 101 -14.98 -19.79 4.32
C HIS A 101 -16.01 -20.14 5.38
N TRP A 102 -16.91 -19.20 5.70
CA TRP A 102 -17.98 -19.42 6.67
C TRP A 102 -19.19 -20.16 6.09
N GLY A 103 -19.12 -20.56 4.81
CA GLY A 103 -20.21 -21.30 4.15
C GLY A 103 -21.49 -20.47 3.96
N GLN A 104 -21.37 -19.14 3.93
CA GLN A 104 -22.51 -18.23 3.77
C GLN A 104 -22.81 -17.91 2.30
N VAL A 105 -22.07 -18.51 1.36
CA VAL A 105 -22.23 -18.31 -0.08
C VAL A 105 -22.84 -19.56 -0.72
N ASN A 106 -23.92 -19.37 -1.47
CA ASN A 106 -24.51 -20.42 -2.29
C ASN A 106 -23.72 -20.57 -3.59
N TYR A 107 -23.45 -21.80 -4.02
CA TYR A 107 -22.76 -22.11 -5.27
C TYR A 107 -23.42 -23.30 -5.96
N TYR A 108 -23.39 -23.33 -7.30
CA TYR A 108 -23.77 -24.50 -8.09
C TYR A 108 -22.69 -25.58 -8.08
N ASP A 109 -21.43 -25.16 -8.04
CA ASP A 109 -20.29 -26.08 -8.08
C ASP A 109 -19.11 -25.52 -7.29
N ARG A 110 -18.39 -26.42 -6.61
CA ARG A 110 -17.17 -26.12 -5.85
C ARG A 110 -16.14 -27.20 -6.15
N ARG A 111 -14.99 -26.81 -6.69
CA ARG A 111 -13.92 -27.75 -7.03
C ARG A 111 -12.53 -27.14 -6.96
N GLU A 112 -11.55 -28.01 -6.81
CA GLU A 112 -10.14 -27.61 -6.92
C GLU A 112 -9.74 -27.47 -8.39
N ILE A 113 -9.03 -26.39 -8.69
CA ILE A 113 -8.42 -26.11 -9.99
C ILE A 113 -6.94 -25.77 -9.82
N ALA A 114 -6.18 -25.86 -10.92
CA ALA A 114 -4.78 -25.48 -10.94
C ALA A 114 -4.53 -24.39 -11.98
N GLN A 115 -3.65 -23.45 -11.62
CA GLN A 115 -3.12 -22.45 -12.53
C GLN A 115 -1.62 -22.66 -12.69
N ARG A 116 -1.15 -22.64 -13.93
CA ARG A 116 0.27 -22.66 -14.28
C ARG A 116 0.69 -21.29 -14.78
N LEU A 117 1.81 -20.80 -14.28
CA LEU A 117 2.53 -19.66 -14.84
C LEU A 117 3.81 -20.18 -15.48
N THR A 118 4.02 -19.83 -16.75
CA THR A 118 5.26 -20.08 -17.48
C THR A 118 5.92 -18.74 -17.80
N ARG A 119 7.18 -18.58 -17.43
CA ARG A 119 8.02 -17.43 -17.74
C ARG A 119 9.11 -17.86 -18.71
N THR A 120 9.19 -17.20 -19.86
CA THR A 120 10.18 -17.53 -20.89
C THR A 120 11.02 -16.30 -21.20
N THR A 121 12.32 -16.51 -21.31
CA THR A 121 13.30 -15.46 -21.59
C THR A 121 14.41 -16.05 -22.44
N GLY A 122 14.52 -15.64 -23.71
CA GLY A 122 15.58 -16.13 -24.61
C GLY A 122 15.73 -17.65 -24.57
N SER A 123 16.76 -18.13 -23.84
CA SER A 123 17.07 -19.55 -23.65
C SER A 123 16.49 -20.21 -22.39
N ILE A 124 15.97 -19.46 -21.42
CA ILE A 124 15.51 -19.99 -20.12
C ILE A 124 13.99 -20.09 -20.09
N LYS A 125 13.48 -21.23 -19.63
CA LYS A 125 12.05 -21.42 -19.38
C LYS A 125 11.81 -21.85 -17.94
N CYS A 126 11.10 -21.00 -17.20
CA CYS A 126 10.67 -21.29 -15.84
C CYS A 126 9.17 -21.55 -15.79
N SER A 127 8.73 -22.43 -14.91
CA SER A 127 7.32 -22.64 -14.63
C SER A 127 7.05 -22.82 -13.15
N ARG A 128 5.85 -22.43 -12.72
CA ARG A 128 5.33 -22.69 -11.38
C ARG A 128 3.83 -22.93 -11.42
N VAL A 129 3.30 -23.57 -10.39
CA VAL A 129 1.89 -23.94 -10.30
C VAL A 129 1.33 -23.48 -8.96
N ARG A 130 0.06 -23.05 -8.95
CA ARG A 130 -0.74 -22.90 -7.73
C ARG A 130 -2.05 -23.67 -7.87
N THR A 131 -2.54 -24.20 -6.78
CA THR A 131 -3.90 -24.75 -6.69
C THR A 131 -4.84 -23.68 -6.15
N GLY A 132 -6.14 -23.81 -6.41
CA GLY A 132 -7.16 -22.92 -5.87
C GLY A 132 -8.52 -23.60 -5.84
N VAL A 133 -9.44 -23.03 -5.08
CA VAL A 133 -10.83 -23.49 -5.00
C VAL A 133 -11.70 -22.56 -5.83
N LEU A 134 -12.32 -23.11 -6.87
CA LEU A 134 -13.28 -22.41 -7.72
C LEU A 134 -14.70 -22.57 -7.16
N TYR A 135 -15.42 -21.47 -7.10
CA TYR A 135 -16.84 -21.37 -6.80
C TYR A 135 -17.58 -20.89 -8.05
N PHE A 136 -18.56 -21.67 -8.50
CA PHE A 136 -19.48 -21.27 -9.57
C PHE A 136 -20.79 -20.80 -8.94
N LEU A 137 -21.09 -19.51 -9.07
CA LEU A 137 -22.17 -18.86 -8.36
C LEU A 137 -23.50 -18.89 -9.15
N PRO A 138 -24.65 -18.78 -8.47
CA PRO A 138 -25.97 -18.81 -9.10
C PRO A 138 -26.23 -17.73 -10.16
N ASP A 139 -25.52 -16.61 -10.06
CA ASP A 139 -25.56 -15.50 -11.00
C ASP A 139 -24.67 -15.72 -12.25
N GLY A 140 -24.03 -16.88 -12.36
CA GLY A 140 -23.13 -17.24 -13.46
C GLY A 140 -21.68 -16.79 -13.27
N GLN A 141 -21.38 -16.06 -12.20
CA GLN A 141 -20.02 -15.62 -11.90
C GLN A 141 -19.15 -16.77 -11.40
N LYS A 142 -17.86 -16.69 -11.72
CA LYS A 142 -16.85 -17.64 -11.27
C LYS A 142 -15.86 -16.91 -10.41
N THR A 143 -15.62 -17.46 -9.26
CA THR A 143 -14.79 -16.83 -8.25
C THR A 143 -13.83 -17.86 -7.71
N VAL A 144 -12.55 -17.51 -7.58
CA VAL A 144 -11.50 -18.45 -7.18
C VAL A 144 -10.74 -17.92 -5.98
N GLU A 145 -10.54 -18.81 -5.03
CA GLU A 145 -9.59 -18.61 -3.96
C GLU A 145 -8.29 -19.33 -4.33
N TRP A 146 -7.29 -18.57 -4.76
CA TRP A 146 -5.99 -19.14 -5.10
C TRP A 146 -5.14 -19.38 -3.85
N GLY A 147 -4.53 -20.55 -3.80
CA GLY A 147 -3.45 -20.86 -2.88
C GLY A 147 -2.13 -20.21 -3.28
N ARG A 148 -1.09 -20.52 -2.49
CA ARG A 148 0.26 -20.01 -2.74
C ARG A 148 0.87 -20.63 -3.99
N TRP A 149 1.68 -19.84 -4.68
CA TRP A 149 2.52 -20.33 -5.76
C TRP A 149 3.59 -21.31 -5.26
N SER A 150 3.83 -22.36 -6.04
CA SER A 150 5.03 -23.19 -5.88
C SER A 150 6.30 -22.39 -6.13
N MET A 151 7.43 -22.96 -5.73
CA MET A 151 8.73 -22.49 -6.20
C MET A 151 8.82 -22.60 -7.72
N TRP A 152 9.69 -21.77 -8.31
CA TRP A 152 10.01 -21.80 -9.73
C TRP A 152 10.84 -23.04 -10.06
N ASP A 153 10.43 -23.78 -11.09
CA ASP A 153 11.23 -24.82 -11.76
C ASP A 153 11.71 -24.24 -13.09
N CYS A 154 13.02 -23.95 -13.18
CA CYS A 154 13.67 -23.39 -14.37
C CYS A 154 14.51 -24.45 -15.06
N ARG A 155 14.30 -24.62 -16.36
CA ARG A 155 15.01 -25.57 -17.21
C ARG A 155 15.46 -24.93 -18.51
#